data_AF-A0A1E9AK55-F1
#
_entry.id   AF-A0A1E9AK55-F1
#
_cell.length_a   1.000
_cell.length_b   1.000
_cell.length_c   1.000
_cell.angle_alpha   90.00
_cell.angle_beta   90.00
_cell.angle_gamma   90.00
#
_symmetry.space_group_name_H-M   'P 1'
#
loop_
_entity.id
_entity.type
_entity.pdbx_description
1 polymer ?
#
loop_
_entity_poly.entity_id
_entity_poly.type
_entity_poly.pdbx_seq_one_letter_code
_entity_poly.pdbx_strand_id
1 'polypeptide(L)'
;MAKSKDKTEELSLESTLWNCRVSLRGFGSTERNRDAVIGLVFLKFAGDKFEKRRTQIEEEHPDLLMLREMPASYNAENVYYLEEFSSI
;
A
#
# COMPACT_ATOMS: atom_id res chain seq x y z
N MET A 1 0.12 3.71 -34.04
CA MET A 1 -0.62 4.25 -32.88
C MET A 1 0.29 4.13 -31.66
N ALA A 2 0.67 5.26 -31.05
CA ALA A 2 1.59 5.30 -29.92
C ALA A 2 0.82 5.04 -28.61
N LYS A 3 1.10 3.92 -27.94
CA LYS A 3 0.61 3.65 -26.58
C LYS A 3 1.61 4.30 -25.63
N SER A 4 1.25 5.44 -25.05
CA SER A 4 1.97 6.06 -23.95
C SER A 4 2.01 5.06 -22.80
N LYS A 5 3.19 4.49 -22.57
CA LYS A 5 3.49 3.61 -21.45
C LYS A 5 3.52 4.50 -20.23
N ASP A 6 2.44 4.48 -19.44
CA ASP A 6 2.39 5.08 -18.12
C ASP A 6 3.63 4.57 -17.36
N LYS A 7 4.60 5.45 -17.18
CA LYS A 7 5.75 5.20 -16.34
C LYS A 7 5.18 5.27 -14.94
N THR A 8 4.69 4.13 -14.44
CA THR A 8 4.65 3.84 -13.02
C THR A 8 6.08 3.98 -12.56
N GLU A 9 6.48 5.19 -12.19
CA GLU A 9 7.78 5.42 -11.59
C GLU A 9 7.75 4.62 -10.30
N GLU A 10 8.40 3.45 -10.33
CA GLU A 10 8.69 2.66 -9.16
C GLU A 10 9.48 3.58 -8.23
N LEU A 11 8.76 4.30 -7.37
CA LEU A 11 9.34 5.15 -6.36
C LEU A 11 10.23 4.23 -5.53
N SER A 12 11.53 4.33 -5.77
CA SER A 12 12.52 3.58 -5.02
C SER A 12 12.26 3.75 -3.52
N LEU A 13 12.49 2.71 -2.76
CA LEU A 13 12.35 2.71 -1.30
C LEU A 13 13.06 3.91 -0.68
N GLU A 14 14.23 4.27 -1.22
CA GLU A 14 15.00 5.46 -0.84
C GLU A 14 14.27 6.77 -1.14
N SER A 15 13.64 6.90 -2.31
CA SER A 15 12.85 8.09 -2.68
C SER A 15 11.62 8.25 -1.80
N THR A 16 10.95 7.14 -1.45
CA THR A 16 9.83 7.16 -0.51
C THR A 16 10.29 7.59 0.88
N LEU A 17 11.36 6.98 1.40
CA LEU A 17 11.94 7.33 2.71
C LEU A 17 12.41 8.78 2.76
N TRP A 18 13.01 9.28 1.69
CA TRP A 18 13.46 10.66 1.58
C TRP A 18 12.28 11.64 1.59
N ASN A 19 11.25 11.41 0.78
CA ASN A 19 10.05 12.26 0.76
C ASN A 19 9.34 12.25 2.13
N CYS A 20 9.21 11.09 2.78
CA CYS A 20 8.66 11.03 4.14
C CYS A 20 9.50 11.84 5.14
N ARG A 21 10.83 11.74 5.08
CA ARG A 21 11.73 12.53 5.94
C ARG A 21 11.61 14.03 5.68
N VAL A 22 11.46 14.45 4.42
CA VAL A 22 11.26 15.86 4.06
C VAL A 22 9.94 16.38 4.61
N SER A 23 8.83 15.65 4.43
CA SER A 23 7.51 16.02 4.95
C SER A 23 7.46 16.12 6.48
N LEU A 24 8.28 15.33 7.19
CA LEU A 24 8.31 15.28 8.65
C LEU A 24 9.37 16.20 9.28
N ARG A 25 10.21 16.87 8.49
CA ARG A 25 11.22 17.83 8.98
C ARG A 25 10.60 19.04 9.72
N GLY A 26 9.31 19.30 9.50
CA GLY A 26 8.54 20.38 10.15
C GLY A 26 7.74 19.96 11.39
N PHE A 27 7.62 18.66 11.69
CA PHE A 27 6.92 18.16 12.88
C PHE A 27 7.95 17.86 13.99
N GLY A 28 7.66 18.22 15.24
CA GLY A 28 8.65 18.23 16.34
C GLY A 28 9.11 16.84 16.83
N SER A 29 10.23 16.85 17.58
CA SER A 29 10.92 15.72 18.24
C SER A 29 11.20 14.51 17.33
N THR A 30 12.45 14.37 16.92
CA THR A 30 12.99 13.38 15.96
C THR A 30 12.56 11.92 16.16
N GLU A 31 12.21 11.53 17.38
CA GLU A 31 11.76 10.17 17.73
C GLU A 31 10.36 9.87 17.20
N ARG A 32 9.39 10.79 17.41
CA ARG A 32 8.03 10.67 16.88
C ARG A 32 8.00 10.73 15.34
N ASN A 33 8.89 11.52 14.75
CA ASN A 33 9.00 11.60 13.30
C ASN A 33 9.49 10.31 12.67
N ARG A 34 10.44 9.60 13.30
CA ARG A 34 10.90 8.30 12.81
C ARG A 34 9.75 7.29 12.80
N ASP A 35 9.00 7.20 13.89
CA ASP A 35 7.87 6.27 13.98
C ASP A 35 6.77 6.63 12.96
N ALA A 36 6.55 7.93 12.70
CA ALA A 36 5.67 8.40 11.63
C ALA A 36 6.17 8.06 10.22
N VAL A 37 7.47 8.21 9.92
CA VAL A 37 8.07 7.79 8.64
C VAL A 37 7.84 6.30 8.43
N ILE A 38 8.16 5.48 9.44
CA ILE A 38 8.00 4.02 9.37
C ILE A 38 6.54 3.67 9.16
N GLY A 39 5.62 4.34 9.84
CA GLY A 39 4.17 4.17 9.66
C GLY A 39 3.71 4.51 8.24
N LEU A 40 4.17 5.63 7.67
CA LEU A 40 3.81 6.03 6.31
C LEU A 40 4.37 5.08 5.25
N VAL A 41 5.62 4.65 5.41
CA VAL A 41 6.24 3.66 4.53
C VAL A 41 5.49 2.34 4.64
N PHE A 42 5.20 1.88 5.86
CA PHE A 42 4.39 0.68 6.08
C PHE A 42 3.03 0.77 5.41
N LEU A 43 2.30 1.88 5.56
CA LEU A 43 1.00 2.10 4.93
C LEU A 43 1.09 2.06 3.40
N LYS A 44 2.12 2.68 2.82
CA LYS A 44 2.36 2.62 1.37
C LYS A 44 2.60 1.18 0.91
N PHE A 45 3.48 0.45 1.60
CA PHE A 45 3.78 -0.95 1.29
C PHE A 45 2.60 -1.89 1.50
N ALA A 46 1.82 -1.69 2.57
CA ALA A 46 0.62 -2.47 2.85
C ALA A 46 -0.44 -2.21 1.79
N GLY A 47 -0.66 -0.95 1.40
CA GLY A 47 -1.56 -0.57 0.30
C GLY A 47 -1.16 -1.20 -1.03
N ASP A 48 0.10 -1.04 -1.43
CA ASP A 48 0.61 -1.59 -2.70
C ASP A 48 0.48 -3.13 -2.75
N LYS A 49 0.77 -3.83 -1.65
CA LYS A 49 0.59 -5.29 -1.56
C LYS A 49 -0.89 -5.69 -1.58
N PHE A 50 -1.74 -4.94 -0.89
CA PHE A 50 -3.17 -5.18 -0.83
C PHE A 50 -3.80 -5.06 -2.21
N GLU A 51 -3.54 -3.97 -2.94
CA GLU A 51 -4.05 -3.78 -4.30
C GLU A 51 -3.57 -4.89 -5.24
N LYS A 52 -2.28 -5.22 -5.19
CA LYS A 52 -1.72 -6.31 -6.01
C LYS A 52 -2.41 -7.64 -5.74
N ARG A 53 -2.65 -7.99 -4.47
CA ARG A 53 -3.34 -9.23 -4.11
C ARG A 53 -4.82 -9.19 -4.52
N ARG A 54 -5.48 -8.05 -4.37
CA ARG A 54 -6.88 -7.85 -4.78
C ARG A 54 -7.05 -8.08 -6.28
N THR A 55 -6.14 -7.55 -7.10
CA THR A 55 -6.12 -7.79 -8.56
C THR A 55 -5.84 -9.25 -8.90
N GLN A 56 -4.87 -9.90 -8.23
CA GLN A 56 -4.61 -11.32 -8.43
C GLN A 56 -5.83 -12.20 -8.14
N ILE A 57 -6.53 -11.96 -7.02
CA ILE A 57 -7.75 -12.70 -6.68
C ILE A 57 -8.84 -12.52 -7.74
N GLU A 58 -8.96 -11.30 -8.31
CA GLU A 58 -9.92 -11.00 -9.37
C GLU A 58 -9.60 -11.72 -10.69
N GLU A 59 -8.30 -11.88 -11.01
CA GLU A 59 -7.85 -12.62 -12.20
C GLU A 59 -7.93 -14.15 -12.02
N GLU A 60 -7.57 -14.66 -10.84
CA GLU A 60 -7.57 -16.09 -10.52
C GLU A 60 -8.98 -16.64 -10.28
N HIS A 61 -9.85 -15.85 -9.65
CA HIS A 61 -11.17 -16.27 -9.19
C HIS A 61 -12.25 -15.20 -9.43
N PRO A 62 -12.56 -14.87 -10.70
CA PRO A 62 -13.54 -13.83 -11.04
C PRO A 62 -14.95 -14.14 -10.53
N ASP A 63 -15.29 -15.42 -10.36
CA ASP A 63 -16.61 -15.87 -9.89
C ASP A 63 -16.76 -15.81 -8.36
N LEU A 64 -15.66 -15.63 -7.61
CA LEU A 64 -15.64 -15.71 -6.14
C LEU A 64 -15.37 -14.34 -5.51
N LEU A 65 -16.32 -13.42 -5.68
CA LEU A 65 -16.30 -12.08 -5.08
C LEU A 65 -16.05 -12.10 -3.56
N MET A 66 -16.52 -13.13 -2.86
CA MET A 66 -16.29 -13.31 -1.42
C MET A 66 -14.80 -13.35 -1.04
N LEU A 67 -13.91 -13.84 -1.92
CA LEU A 67 -12.48 -13.90 -1.63
C LEU A 67 -11.86 -12.50 -1.57
N ARG A 68 -12.44 -11.53 -2.27
CA ARG A 68 -12.00 -10.13 -2.30
C ARG A 68 -12.29 -9.41 -0.98
N GLU A 69 -13.34 -9.82 -0.28
CA GLU A 69 -13.78 -9.23 0.99
C GLU A 69 -13.36 -10.05 2.20
N MET A 70 -12.78 -11.23 1.99
CA MET A 70 -12.40 -12.14 3.06
C MET A 70 -10.94 -11.92 3.50
N PRO A 71 -10.69 -11.51 4.77
CA PRO A 71 -9.34 -11.25 5.26
C PRO A 71 -8.40 -12.46 5.16
N ALA A 72 -8.95 -13.67 5.28
CA ALA A 72 -8.18 -14.92 5.20
C ALA A 72 -7.43 -15.08 3.87
N SER A 73 -8.02 -14.63 2.75
CA SER A 73 -7.43 -14.69 1.41
C SER A 73 -6.15 -13.86 1.26
N TYR A 74 -6.07 -12.76 2.02
CA TYR A 74 -4.93 -11.84 2.04
C TYR A 74 -3.88 -12.31 3.05
N ASN A 75 -4.33 -12.71 4.24
CA ASN A 75 -3.44 -13.22 5.30
C ASN A 75 -2.68 -14.48 4.87
N ALA A 76 -3.29 -15.34 4.05
CA ALA A 76 -2.63 -16.53 3.47
C ALA A 76 -1.35 -16.17 2.69
N GLU A 77 -1.34 -15.02 2.02
CA GLU A 77 -0.19 -14.52 1.26
C GLU A 77 0.65 -13.50 2.05
N ASN A 78 0.49 -13.43 3.37
CA ASN A 78 1.12 -12.42 4.23
C ASN A 78 0.83 -10.97 3.78
N VAL A 79 -0.38 -10.75 3.25
CA VAL A 79 -0.88 -9.44 2.88
C VAL A 79 -1.88 -8.99 3.94
N TYR A 80 -1.67 -7.80 4.48
CA TYR A 80 -2.58 -7.23 5.45
C TYR A 80 -3.88 -6.80 4.74
N TYR A 81 -5.02 -7.28 5.23
CA TYR A 81 -6.32 -6.87 4.72
C TYR A 81 -6.63 -5.45 5.20
N LEU A 82 -6.73 -4.51 4.26
CA LEU A 82 -7.17 -3.15 4.54
C LEU A 82 -8.68 -3.11 4.43
N GLU A 83 -9.36 -3.14 5.58
CA GLU A 83 -10.79 -2.93 5.64
C GLU A 83 -11.09 -1.50 5.17
N GLU A 84 -11.96 -1.35 4.17
CA GLU A 84 -12.44 -0.02 3.80
C GLU A 84 -13.23 0.50 5.00
N PHE A 85 -12.67 1.48 5.73
CA PHE A 85 -13.39 2.18 6.79
C PHE A 85 -14.60 2.85 6.14
N SER A 86 -15.74 2.15 6.13
CA SER A 86 -17.01 2.77 5.77
C SER A 86 -17.27 3.82 6.83
N SER A 87 -17.22 5.08 6.42
CA SER A 87 -17.46 6.24 7.28
C SER A 87 -18.67 6.03 8.18
N ILE A 88 -18.45 6.17 9.49
CA ILE A 88 -19.46 6.69 10.42
C ILE A 88 -19.39 8.21 10.35
#